data_AF-A0A9E5C2A9-F1
#
_entry.id   AF-A0A9E5C2A9-F1
#
_cell.length_a   1.000
_cell.length_b   1.000
_cell.length_c   1.000
_cell.angle_alpha   90.00
_cell.angle_beta   90.00
_cell.angle_gamma   90.00
#
_symmetry.space_group_name_H-M   'P 1'
#
loop_
_entity.id
_entity.type
_entity.pdbx_description
1 polymer ?
#
loop_
_entity_poly.entity_id
_entity_poly.type
_entity_poly.pdbx_seq_one_letter_code
_entity_poly.pdbx_strand_id
1 'polypeptide(L)'
;AALERMFLSLAEEVRPQNIAVNVLEPGRMDTWMNRRGDWPGTAHIPMAQPEEIIPPAVWLAGQTASTFTGQVVARTDFGATWGDGVSA
;
A
#
# COMPACT_ATOMS: atom_id res chain seq x y z
N ALA A 1 -12.66 -4.38 -0.47
CA ALA A 1 -13.96 -3.76 -0.11
C ALA A 1 -14.21 -3.60 1.40
N ALA A 2 -14.35 -4.66 2.20
CA ALA A 2 -14.62 -4.54 3.64
C ALA A 2 -13.39 -4.02 4.41
N LEU A 3 -12.22 -4.55 4.09
CA LEU A 3 -10.93 -4.11 4.65
C LEU A 3 -10.69 -2.62 4.44
N GLU A 4 -10.76 -2.15 3.18
CA GLU A 4 -10.59 -0.72 2.86
C GLU A 4 -11.51 0.17 3.70
N ARG A 5 -12.81 -0.15 3.77
CA ARG A 5 -13.78 0.63 4.54
C ARG A 5 -13.45 0.68 6.03
N MET A 6 -13.03 -0.46 6.61
CA MET A 6 -12.60 -0.53 8.00
C MET A 6 -11.40 0.40 8.24
N PHE A 7 -10.39 0.39 7.38
CA PHE A 7 -9.21 1.24 7.52
C PHE A 7 -9.50 2.72 7.28
N LEU A 8 -10.44 3.06 6.39
CA LEU A 8 -10.92 4.44 6.22
C LEU A 8 -11.62 4.96 7.48
N SER A 9 -12.48 4.15 8.10
CA SER A 9 -13.10 4.52 9.39
C SER A 9 -12.07 4.64 10.51
N LEU A 10 -11.10 3.72 10.58
CA LEU A 10 -10.02 3.77 11.56
C LEU A 10 -9.19 5.05 11.41
N ALA A 11 -8.90 5.46 10.16
CA ALA A 11 -8.15 6.69 9.89
C ALA A 11 -8.83 7.93 10.50
N GLU A 12 -10.15 8.01 10.50
CA GLU A 12 -10.91 9.10 11.14
C GLU A 12 -10.87 8.99 12.67
N GLU A 13 -11.00 7.77 13.20
CA GLU A 13 -11.00 7.52 14.65
C GLU A 13 -9.68 7.91 15.32
N VAL A 14 -8.55 7.63 14.68
CA VAL A 14 -7.21 7.89 15.24
C VAL A 14 -6.60 9.23 14.79
N ARG A 15 -7.32 9.99 13.96
CA ARG A 15 -6.88 11.32 13.50
C ARG A 15 -6.60 12.29 14.65
N PRO A 16 -7.37 12.34 15.76
CA PRO A 16 -7.08 13.23 16.89
C PRO A 16 -5.71 12.96 17.56
N GLN A 17 -5.17 11.75 17.43
CA GLN A 17 -3.84 11.37 17.93
C GLN A 17 -2.73 11.63 16.90
N ASN A 18 -3.06 12.24 15.77
CA ASN A 18 -2.17 12.50 14.63
C ASN A 18 -1.54 11.23 14.02
N ILE A 19 -2.23 10.10 14.11
CA ILE A 19 -1.77 8.82 13.54
C ILE A 19 -2.29 8.68 12.12
N ALA A 20 -1.39 8.41 11.16
CA ALA A 20 -1.77 8.08 9.79
C ALA A 20 -2.19 6.62 9.67
N VAL A 21 -3.25 6.36 8.91
CA VAL A 21 -3.72 5.02 8.57
C VAL A 21 -4.01 4.99 7.08
N ASN A 22 -3.31 4.12 6.35
CA ASN A 22 -3.43 3.99 4.89
C ASN A 22 -3.45 2.50 4.50
N VAL A 23 -4.01 2.21 3.33
CA VAL A 23 -3.98 0.89 2.71
C VAL A 23 -3.05 0.94 1.52
N LEU A 24 -2.00 0.12 1.55
CA LEU A 24 -1.10 -0.08 0.42
C LEU A 24 -1.52 -1.34 -0.34
N GLU A 25 -1.91 -1.18 -1.59
CA GLU A 25 -2.11 -2.27 -2.52
C GLU A 25 -0.76 -2.63 -3.19
N PRO A 26 -0.17 -3.79 -2.87
CA PRO A 26 1.13 -4.17 -3.39
C PRO A 26 1.09 -4.66 -4.85
N GLY A 27 -0.08 -5.07 -5.35
CA GLY A 27 -0.19 -5.89 -6.55
C GLY A 27 0.32 -7.32 -6.33
N ARG A 28 0.62 -8.04 -7.42
CA ARG A 28 1.18 -9.39 -7.34
C ARG A 28 2.66 -9.35 -6.97
N MET A 29 2.97 -9.88 -5.81
CA MET A 29 4.33 -9.99 -5.28
C MET A 29 4.81 -11.43 -5.28
N ASP A 30 6.09 -11.63 -5.57
CA ASP A 30 6.75 -12.94 -5.62
C ASP A 30 7.05 -13.47 -4.21
N THR A 31 5.99 -13.81 -3.49
CA THR A 31 6.03 -14.34 -2.13
C THR A 31 5.70 -15.82 -2.11
N TRP A 32 6.08 -16.51 -1.02
CA TRP A 32 5.69 -17.91 -0.81
C TRP A 32 4.17 -18.12 -0.89
N MET A 33 3.38 -17.13 -0.48
CA MET A 33 1.92 -17.18 -0.46
C MET A 33 1.35 -17.13 -1.88
N ASN A 34 1.88 -16.29 -2.77
CA ASN A 34 1.45 -16.25 -4.17
C ASN A 34 1.95 -17.46 -4.96
N ARG A 35 3.21 -17.87 -4.77
CA ARG A 35 3.78 -19.06 -5.43
C ARG A 35 3.00 -20.35 -5.15
N ARG A 36 2.33 -20.45 -4.00
CA ARG A 36 1.54 -21.62 -3.56
C ARG A 36 0.03 -21.39 -3.58
N GLY A 37 -0.41 -20.14 -3.73
CA GLY A 37 -1.81 -19.73 -3.74
C GLY A 37 -2.31 -19.33 -5.13
N ASP A 38 -1.49 -19.50 -6.16
CA ASP A 38 -1.86 -19.15 -7.53
C ASP A 38 -2.99 -20.04 -8.06
N TRP A 39 -3.97 -19.38 -8.65
CA TRP A 39 -5.10 -20.03 -9.29
C TRP A 39 -4.74 -20.43 -10.73
N PRO A 40 -5.28 -21.54 -11.26
CA PRO A 40 -5.12 -21.91 -12.66
C PRO A 40 -5.43 -20.73 -13.58
N GLY A 41 -4.51 -20.45 -14.50
CA GLY A 41 -4.64 -19.34 -15.45
C GLY A 41 -3.97 -18.04 -15.02
N THR A 42 -3.40 -17.92 -13.81
CA THR A 42 -2.75 -16.66 -13.37
C THR A 42 -1.22 -16.62 -13.54
N ALA A 43 -0.62 -17.73 -14.00
CA ALA A 43 0.84 -17.88 -14.16
C ALA A 43 1.48 -16.90 -15.17
N HIS A 44 0.69 -16.33 -16.07
CA HIS A 44 1.17 -15.35 -17.06
C HIS A 44 1.24 -13.93 -16.51
N ILE A 45 0.66 -13.67 -15.33
CA ILE A 45 0.65 -12.34 -14.71
C ILE A 45 2.01 -12.15 -14.01
N PRO A 46 2.82 -11.16 -14.40
CA PRO A 46 4.12 -10.93 -13.78
C PRO A 46 4.00 -10.67 -12.28
N MET A 47 4.96 -11.18 -11.51
CA MET A 47 5.10 -10.89 -10.08
C MET A 47 6.28 -9.95 -9.86
N ALA A 48 6.04 -8.86 -9.13
CA ALA A 48 7.08 -7.96 -8.66
C ALA A 48 7.88 -8.61 -7.52
N GLN A 49 9.14 -8.22 -7.36
CA GLN A 49 9.92 -8.70 -6.22
C GLN A 49 9.48 -7.98 -4.94
N PRO A 50 9.46 -8.66 -3.77
CA PRO A 50 9.01 -8.06 -2.52
C PRO A 50 9.72 -6.76 -2.16
N GLU A 51 10.99 -6.60 -2.53
CA GLU A 51 11.82 -5.42 -2.28
C GLU A 51 11.23 -4.15 -2.91
N GLU A 52 10.45 -4.28 -3.98
CA GLU A 52 9.79 -3.15 -4.63
C GLU A 52 8.71 -2.50 -3.75
N ILE A 53 8.24 -3.17 -2.70
CA ILE A 53 7.30 -2.59 -1.74
C ILE A 53 7.98 -1.67 -0.72
N ILE A 54 9.30 -1.79 -0.56
CA ILE A 54 10.03 -1.13 0.53
C ILE A 54 9.92 0.40 0.44
N PRO A 55 10.22 1.07 -0.69
CA PRO A 55 10.12 2.53 -0.76
C PRO A 55 8.74 3.09 -0.43
N PRO A 56 7.62 2.61 -1.02
CA PRO A 56 6.29 3.12 -0.68
C PRO A 56 5.90 2.83 0.77
N ALA A 57 6.25 1.66 1.31
CA ALA A 57 5.96 1.32 2.70
C ALA A 57 6.72 2.23 3.69
N VAL A 58 8.01 2.47 3.44
CA VAL A 58 8.83 3.38 4.25
C VAL A 58 8.30 4.80 4.17
N TRP A 59 7.91 5.28 2.98
CA TRP A 59 7.33 6.61 2.84
C TRP A 59 6.03 6.77 3.61
N LEU A 60 5.12 5.78 3.53
CA LEU A 60 3.85 5.76 4.28
C LEU A 60 4.08 5.74 5.79
N ALA A 61 5.10 5.02 6.27
CA ALA A 61 5.45 4.98 7.69
C ALA A 61 5.93 6.34 8.24
N GLY A 62 6.40 7.24 7.37
CA GLY A 62 6.79 8.59 7.74
C GLY A 62 5.63 9.59 7.82
N GLN A 63 4.40 9.18 7.48
CA GLN A 63 3.26 10.09 7.39
C GLN A 63 2.52 10.22 8.72
N THR A 64 1.84 11.36 8.87
CA THR A 64 0.94 11.64 9.99
C THR A 64 -0.47 11.94 9.49
N ALA A 65 -1.42 12.03 10.41
CA ALA A 65 -2.80 12.35 10.02
C ALA A 65 -2.93 13.74 9.37
N SER A 66 -1.98 14.64 9.61
CA SER A 66 -1.90 15.97 9.00
C SER A 66 -1.21 16.01 7.63
N THR A 67 -0.49 14.96 7.23
CA THR A 67 0.21 14.91 5.93
C THR A 67 -0.51 14.00 4.94
N PHE A 68 -0.67 12.72 5.27
CA PHE A 68 -1.21 11.72 4.35
C PHE A 68 -1.85 10.55 5.10
N THR A 69 -3.19 10.51 5.11
CA THR A 69 -3.98 9.49 5.82
C THR A 69 -5.30 9.20 5.11
N GLY A 70 -5.91 8.06 5.43
CA GLY A 70 -7.20 7.65 4.89
C GLY A 70 -7.15 7.35 3.39
N GLN A 71 -6.00 6.93 2.86
CA GLN A 71 -5.82 6.65 1.45
C GLN A 71 -5.75 5.15 1.17
N VAL A 72 -6.26 4.76 0.01
CA VAL A 72 -6.02 3.45 -0.60
C VAL A 72 -5.17 3.72 -1.83
N VAL A 73 -3.91 3.27 -1.81
CA VAL A 73 -2.93 3.57 -2.85
C VAL A 73 -2.30 2.32 -3.41
N ALA A 74 -2.07 2.30 -4.72
CA ALA A 74 -1.34 1.24 -5.38
C ALA A 74 0.15 1.54 -5.40
N ARG A 75 0.98 0.51 -5.16
CA ARG A 75 2.43 0.58 -5.31
C ARG A 75 2.85 1.05 -6.71
N THR A 76 2.13 0.63 -7.74
CA THR A 76 2.44 0.98 -9.15
C THR A 76 2.35 2.46 -9.44
N ASP A 77 1.65 3.22 -8.60
CA ASP A 77 1.42 4.64 -8.78
C ASP A 77 2.34 5.50 -7.89
N PHE A 78 3.19 4.86 -7.10
CA PHE A 78 4.16 5.53 -6.23
C PHE A 78 5.19 6.29 -7.05
N GLY A 79 5.39 7.57 -6.73
CA GLY A 79 6.23 8.51 -7.49
C GLY A 79 5.56 9.08 -8.74
N ALA A 80 4.37 8.60 -9.12
CA ALA A 80 3.60 9.12 -10.24
C ALA A 80 2.42 9.98 -9.80
N THR A 81 1.62 9.50 -8.84
CA THR A 81 0.41 10.19 -8.36
C THR A 81 0.40 10.45 -6.86
N TRP A 82 1.31 9.80 -6.12
CA TRP A 82 1.49 9.98 -4.68
C TRP A 82 2.94 9.67 -4.30
N GLY A 83 3.35 10.02 -3.09
CA GLY A 83 4.74 9.83 -2.65
C GLY A 83 5.63 11.05 -2.88
N ASP A 84 5.06 12.26 -2.83
CA ASP A 84 5.79 13.52 -3.04
C ASP A 84 7.05 13.63 -2.15
N GLY A 85 8.08 14.30 -2.68
CA GLY A 85 9.36 14.50 -2.00
C GLY A 85 10.35 13.33 -2.11
N VAL A 86 9.96 12.23 -2.75
CA VAL A 86 10.89 11.16 -3.16
C VAL A 86 11.46 11.54 -4.53
N SER A 87 12.73 11.93 -4.58
CA SER A 87 13.42 12.07 -5.87
C SER A 87 13.63 10.68 -6.47
N ALA A 88 13.28 10.54 -7.75
CA ALA A 88 13.44 9.32 -8.56
C ALA A 88 14.90 8.85 -8.66
#